data_AF-A0A0D6M2Z8-F1
#
_entry.id   AF-A0A0D6M2Z8-F1
#
_cell.length_a   1.000
_cell.length_b   1.000
_cell.length_c   1.000
_cell.angle_alpha   90.00
_cell.angle_beta   90.00
_cell.angle_gamma   90.00
#
_symmetry.space_group_name_H-M   'P 1'
#
loop_
_entity.id
_entity.type
_entity.pdbx_description
1 polymer ?
#
loop_
_entity_poly.entity_id
_entity_poly.type
_entity_poly.pdbx_seq_one_letter_code
_entity_poly.pdbx_strand_id
1 'polypeptide(L)'
;MNSGRKETARYHVYAALEIIKRRQYKAWLKASEEEKVTSKIELDPFVIARKAIANCHPLMKLQGVTRGMIKSKRRHPSYIFLGGTTYQVPFPIEKAEAEFRAMKMMRDICRQKAAHGETHLKDILANELLAASQNEGLTIQAKQELHKTCEANRAYAHYRS
;
A
#
# COMPACT_ATOMS: atom_id res chain seq x y z
N MET A 1 -11.35 8.15 5.99
CA MET A 1 -12.47 8.85 6.65
C MET A 1 -13.74 8.09 6.30
N ASN A 2 -14.52 7.68 7.30
CA ASN A 2 -15.85 7.08 7.08
C ASN A 2 -16.90 8.13 7.47
N SER A 3 -17.93 8.31 6.64
CA SER A 3 -19.11 9.14 6.94
C SER A 3 -18.79 10.58 7.39
N GLY A 4 -17.78 11.22 6.78
CA GLY A 4 -17.44 12.63 7.07
C GLY A 4 -16.73 12.90 8.41
N ARG A 5 -16.43 11.87 9.22
CA ARG A 5 -15.76 12.02 10.53
C ARG A 5 -14.26 12.28 10.38
N LYS A 6 -13.89 13.51 10.04
CA LYS A 6 -12.49 13.93 9.83
C LYS A 6 -11.68 13.95 11.12
N GLU A 7 -12.28 14.39 12.23
CA GLU A 7 -11.59 14.55 13.52
C GLU A 7 -11.11 13.22 14.09
N THR A 8 -11.97 12.18 14.06
CA THR A 8 -11.60 10.84 14.52
C THR A 8 -10.45 10.25 13.70
N ALA A 9 -10.50 10.41 12.38
CA ALA A 9 -9.41 9.97 11.50
C ALA A 9 -8.10 10.72 11.81
N ARG A 10 -8.19 12.03 12.02
CA ARG A 10 -7.07 12.88 12.42
C ARG A 10 -6.46 12.39 13.74
N TYR A 11 -7.29 12.14 14.75
CA TYR A 11 -6.87 11.63 16.05
C TYR A 11 -6.09 10.30 15.93
N HIS A 12 -6.61 9.32 15.19
CA HIS A 12 -5.93 8.03 15.03
C HIS A 12 -4.56 8.15 14.37
N VAL A 13 -4.42 9.02 13.36
CA VAL A 13 -3.14 9.25 12.68
C VAL A 13 -2.14 9.91 13.63
N TYR A 14 -2.53 10.98 14.34
CA TYR A 14 -1.61 11.63 15.28
C TYR A 14 -1.23 10.73 16.46
N ALA A 15 -2.19 9.95 16.99
CA ALA A 15 -1.92 8.99 18.04
C ALA A 15 -0.93 7.89 17.57
N ALA A 16 -1.05 7.42 16.32
CA ALA A 16 -0.09 6.46 15.76
C ALA A 16 1.33 7.07 15.64
N LEU A 17 1.45 8.31 15.16
CA LEU A 17 2.74 9.01 15.08
C LEU A 17 3.37 9.24 16.46
N GLU A 18 2.55 9.54 17.47
CA GLU A 18 3.00 9.67 18.84
C GLU A 18 3.54 8.34 19.39
N ILE A 19 2.84 7.23 19.12
CA ILE A 19 3.30 5.88 19.50
C ILE A 19 4.64 5.57 18.84
N ILE A 20 4.79 5.86 17.54
CA ILE A 20 6.05 5.67 16.81
C ILE A 20 7.18 6.46 17.48
N LYS A 21 6.98 7.76 17.73
CA LYS A 21 7.98 8.62 18.37
C LYS A 21 8.38 8.10 19.74
N ARG A 22 7.41 7.71 20.59
CA ARG A 22 7.68 7.14 21.93
C ARG A 22 8.50 5.85 21.85
N ARG A 23 8.21 4.97 20.90
CA ARG A 23 8.94 3.70 20.72
C ARG A 23 10.36 3.92 20.21
N GLN A 24 10.53 4.77 19.20
CA GLN A 24 11.85 5.09 18.66
C GLN A 24 12.73 5.79 19.71
N TYR A 25 12.15 6.71 20.48
CA TYR A 25 12.89 7.36 21.57
C TYR A 25 13.33 6.37 22.66
N LYS A 26 12.46 5.42 23.05
CA LYS A 26 12.84 4.34 23.98
C LYS A 26 13.94 3.45 23.42
N ALA A 27 13.88 3.11 22.13
CA ALA A 27 14.92 2.35 21.46
C ALA A 27 16.25 3.12 21.45
N TRP A 28 16.21 4.41 21.12
CA TRP A 28 17.36 5.31 21.12
C TRP A 28 18.02 5.44 22.50
N LEU A 29 17.22 5.52 23.58
CA LEU A 29 17.75 5.54 24.95
C LEU A 29 18.49 4.26 25.32
N LYS A 30 18.05 3.11 24.80
CA LYS A 30 18.66 1.79 25.06
C LYS A 30 19.88 1.51 24.17
N ALA A 31 19.99 2.19 23.04
CA ALA A 31 21.03 1.99 22.05
C ALA A 31 22.43 2.38 22.56
N SER A 32 23.47 1.77 22.00
CA SER A 32 24.86 2.15 22.28
C SER A 32 25.22 3.49 21.63
N GLU A 33 26.25 4.17 22.15
CA GLU A 33 26.72 5.46 21.63
C GLU A 33 27.02 5.42 20.12
N GLU A 34 27.51 4.30 19.59
CA GLU A 34 27.80 4.11 18.16
C GLU A 34 26.54 4.13 17.28
N GLU A 35 25.44 3.51 17.74
CA GLU A 35 24.16 3.48 17.03
C GLU A 35 23.48 4.86 17.01
N LYS A 36 23.68 5.63 18.09
CA LYS A 36 23.21 7.02 18.20
C LYS A 36 23.98 7.92 17.23
N VAL A 37 25.31 7.80 17.16
CA VAL A 37 26.16 8.61 16.29
C VAL A 37 25.94 8.28 14.81
N THR A 38 25.71 7.00 14.48
CA THR A 38 25.47 6.56 13.09
C THR A 38 24.10 6.97 12.54
N SER A 39 23.22 7.59 13.35
CA SER A 39 21.86 7.98 12.93
C SER A 39 21.05 6.81 12.36
N LYS A 40 21.32 5.57 12.81
CA LYS A 40 20.57 4.38 12.38
C LYS A 40 19.12 4.43 12.86
N ILE A 41 18.89 5.06 14.00
CA ILE A 41 17.58 5.20 14.64
C ILE A 41 17.01 6.56 14.26
N GLU A 42 16.09 6.56 13.30
CA GLU A 42 15.34 7.76 12.93
C GLU A 42 14.36 8.10 14.06
N LEU A 43 14.40 9.35 14.55
CA LEU A 43 13.54 9.82 15.63
C LEU A 43 12.27 10.52 15.11
N ASP A 44 12.31 11.10 13.90
CA ASP A 44 11.17 11.81 13.33
C ASP A 44 10.11 10.81 12.82
N PRO A 45 8.89 10.79 13.43
CA PRO A 45 7.83 9.89 12.99
C PRO A 45 7.33 10.21 11.57
N PHE A 46 7.46 11.45 11.08
CA PHE A 46 7.02 11.80 9.73
C PHE A 46 7.95 11.25 8.66
N VAL A 47 9.26 11.28 8.90
CA VAL A 47 10.26 10.69 8.00
C VAL A 47 10.05 9.18 7.91
N ILE A 48 9.84 8.51 9.05
CA ILE A 48 9.52 7.09 9.10
C ILE A 48 8.25 6.78 8.31
N ALA A 49 7.18 7.55 8.52
CA ALA A 49 5.91 7.32 7.81
C ALA A 49 6.04 7.51 6.30
N ARG A 50 6.76 8.55 5.85
CA ARG A 50 7.03 8.77 4.41
C ARG A 50 7.86 7.64 3.82
N LYS A 51 8.91 7.20 4.52
CA LYS A 51 9.75 6.06 4.12
C LYS A 51 8.93 4.77 4.02
N ALA A 52 8.08 4.51 5.01
CA ALA A 52 7.19 3.34 5.03
C ALA A 52 6.25 3.33 3.81
N ILE A 53 5.61 4.46 3.50
CA ILE A 53 4.71 4.57 2.34
C ILE A 53 5.50 4.36 1.04
N ALA A 54 6.67 4.99 0.91
CA ALA A 54 7.53 4.84 -0.27
C ALA A 54 7.95 3.38 -0.51
N ASN A 55 8.31 2.64 0.56
CA ASN A 55 8.64 1.22 0.47
C ASN A 55 7.44 0.39 -0.02
N CYS A 56 6.22 0.76 0.35
CA CYS A 56 4.99 0.10 -0.04
C CYS A 56 4.54 0.40 -1.49
N HIS A 57 5.22 1.28 -2.23
CA HIS A 57 4.83 1.62 -3.61
C HIS A 57 4.92 0.40 -4.55
N PRO A 58 3.81 0.01 -5.20
CA PRO A 58 3.85 -0.98 -6.27
C PRO A 58 4.35 -0.34 -7.57
N LEU A 59 5.21 -1.05 -8.30
CA LEU A 59 5.72 -0.61 -9.61
C LEU A 59 4.77 -0.97 -10.77
N MET A 60 4.07 -2.09 -10.65
CA MET A 60 3.13 -2.58 -11.67
C MET A 60 1.78 -2.92 -11.05
N LYS A 61 0.72 -2.71 -11.83
CA LYS A 61 -0.66 -3.14 -11.53
C LYS A 61 -1.10 -4.15 -12.56
N LEU A 62 -2.02 -5.03 -12.18
CA LEU A 62 -2.77 -5.82 -13.14
C LEU A 62 -4.02 -5.04 -13.56
N GLN A 63 -4.31 -5.05 -14.85
CA GLN A 63 -5.54 -4.52 -15.43
C GLN A 63 -6.16 -5.58 -16.34
N GLY A 64 -7.47 -5.77 -16.20
CA GLY A 64 -8.23 -6.66 -17.08
C GLY A 64 -8.28 -6.10 -18.49
N VAL A 65 -7.80 -6.88 -19.46
CA VAL A 65 -7.94 -6.59 -20.89
C VAL A 65 -8.73 -7.72 -21.52
N THR A 66 -9.92 -7.39 -22.05
CA THR A 66 -10.81 -8.36 -22.70
C THR A 66 -10.56 -8.35 -24.20
N ARG A 67 -10.16 -9.49 -24.77
CA ARG A 67 -10.09 -9.66 -26.23
C ARG A 67 -11.43 -10.12 -26.78
N GLY A 68 -11.81 -9.65 -27.97
CA GLY A 68 -13.08 -10.02 -28.61
C GLY A 68 -14.28 -9.12 -28.27
N MET A 69 -14.06 -7.95 -27.66
CA MET A 69 -15.08 -6.90 -27.56
C MET A 69 -15.18 -6.16 -28.90
N ILE A 70 -16.37 -6.18 -29.51
CA ILE A 70 -16.66 -5.43 -30.74
C ILE A 70 -17.44 -4.17 -30.37
N LYS A 71 -17.04 -3.04 -30.94
CA LYS A 71 -17.76 -1.78 -30.79
C LYS A 71 -19.05 -1.85 -31.61
N SER A 72 -20.21 -1.73 -30.97
CA SER A 72 -21.48 -1.67 -31.68
C SER A 72 -21.50 -0.46 -32.62
N LYS A 73 -21.92 -0.65 -33.88
CA LYS A 73 -22.06 0.44 -34.88
C LYS A 73 -23.26 1.38 -34.61
N ARG A 74 -23.86 1.33 -33.41
CA ARG A 74 -25.00 2.17 -33.03
C ARG A 74 -24.58 3.62 -32.74
N ARG A 75 -25.54 4.56 -32.85
CA ARG A 75 -25.39 5.99 -32.56
C ARG A 75 -24.77 6.28 -31.19
N HIS A 76 -25.10 5.45 -30.19
CA HIS A 76 -24.38 5.33 -28.92
C HIS A 76 -23.63 3.99 -28.90
N PRO A 77 -22.31 3.99 -29.17
CA PRO A 77 -21.55 2.76 -29.25
C PRO A 77 -21.38 2.17 -27.85
N SER A 78 -22.07 1.06 -27.59
CA SER A 78 -21.77 0.14 -26.48
C SER A 78 -20.84 -0.97 -26.98
N TYR A 79 -19.93 -1.43 -26.13
CA TYR A 79 -19.14 -2.60 -26.42
C TYR A 79 -19.98 -3.86 -26.13
N ILE A 80 -20.07 -4.75 -27.12
CA ILE A 80 -20.81 -6.01 -27.00
C ILE A 80 -19.79 -7.11 -26.73
N PHE A 81 -20.02 -7.90 -25.69
CA PHE A 81 -19.20 -9.05 -25.33
C PHE A 81 -19.64 -10.27 -26.15
N LEU A 82 -18.79 -10.77 -27.05
CA LEU A 82 -19.05 -11.95 -27.90
C LEU A 82 -18.24 -13.18 -27.46
N GLY A 83 -18.10 -13.43 -26.15
CA GLY A 83 -17.41 -14.62 -25.65
C GLY A 83 -15.88 -14.48 -25.56
N GLY A 84 -15.40 -13.27 -25.27
CA GLY A 84 -13.97 -12.98 -25.09
C GLY A 84 -13.39 -13.45 -23.76
N THR A 85 -12.12 -13.84 -23.72
CA THR A 85 -11.38 -14.07 -22.46
C THR A 85 -10.80 -12.76 -21.93
N THR A 86 -10.92 -12.54 -20.61
CA THR A 86 -10.32 -11.38 -19.93
C THR A 86 -8.98 -11.80 -19.34
N TYR A 87 -7.90 -11.19 -19.83
CA TYR A 87 -6.55 -11.42 -19.34
C TYR A 87 -6.16 -10.37 -18.30
N GLN A 88 -5.44 -10.78 -17.26
CA GLN A 88 -4.83 -9.85 -16.32
C GLN A 88 -3.48 -9.43 -16.89
N VAL A 89 -3.43 -8.23 -17.45
CA VAL A 89 -2.24 -7.70 -18.11
C VAL A 89 -1.50 -6.78 -17.14
N PRO A 90 -0.19 -6.95 -16.92
CA PRO A 90 0.58 -6.02 -16.10
C PRO A 90 0.72 -4.67 -16.81
N PHE A 91 0.57 -3.56 -16.09
CA PHE A 91 0.81 -2.19 -16.56
C PHE A 91 1.70 -1.44 -15.56
N PRO A 92 2.60 -0.55 -16.03
CA PRO A 92 3.34 0.33 -15.13
C PRO A 92 2.37 1.29 -14.41
N ILE A 93 2.71 1.67 -13.19
CA ILE A 93 1.92 2.59 -12.36
C ILE A 93 2.62 3.95 -12.29
N GLU A 94 1.87 5.03 -12.43
CA GLU A 94 2.36 6.39 -12.17
C GLU A 94 2.56 6.63 -10.67
N LYS A 95 3.54 7.46 -10.28
CA LYS A 95 3.90 7.70 -8.87
C LYS A 95 2.71 8.07 -7.98
N ALA A 96 1.81 8.94 -8.43
CA ALA A 96 0.63 9.35 -7.66
C ALA A 96 -0.35 8.18 -7.43
N GLU A 97 -0.55 7.32 -8.43
CA GLU A 97 -1.37 6.12 -8.28
C GLU A 97 -0.68 5.08 -7.38
N ALA A 98 0.64 4.96 -7.43
CA ALA A 98 1.41 4.07 -6.58
C ALA A 98 1.30 4.47 -5.09
N GLU A 99 1.41 5.77 -4.79
CA GLU A 99 1.16 6.31 -3.43
C GLU A 99 -0.25 5.99 -2.96
N PHE A 100 -1.26 6.26 -3.80
CA PHE A 100 -2.65 5.96 -3.47
C PHE A 100 -2.86 4.47 -3.18
N ARG A 101 -2.31 3.58 -4.02
CA ARG A 101 -2.41 2.13 -3.83
C ARG A 101 -1.71 1.67 -2.57
N ALA A 102 -0.53 2.20 -2.25
CA ALA A 102 0.19 1.89 -1.02
C ALA A 102 -0.63 2.26 0.22
N MET A 103 -1.16 3.49 0.28
CA MET A 103 -2.02 3.92 1.38
C MET A 103 -3.31 3.10 1.48
N LYS A 104 -3.91 2.73 0.33
CA LYS A 104 -5.10 1.90 0.28
C LYS A 104 -4.84 0.49 0.82
N MET A 105 -3.76 -0.16 0.37
CA MET A 105 -3.38 -1.50 0.84
C MET A 105 -3.14 -1.51 2.35
N MET A 106 -2.35 -0.56 2.85
CA MET A 106 -2.07 -0.44 4.28
C MET A 106 -3.35 -0.24 5.10
N ARG A 107 -4.26 0.62 4.63
CA ARG A 107 -5.58 0.84 5.27
C ARG A 107 -6.39 -0.46 5.32
N ASP A 108 -6.43 -1.20 4.21
CA ASP A 108 -7.24 -2.42 4.10
C ASP A 108 -6.69 -3.52 5.03
N ILE A 109 -5.37 -3.66 5.12
CA ILE A 109 -4.70 -4.56 6.08
C ILE A 109 -4.97 -4.15 7.52
N CYS A 110 -4.86 -2.86 7.86
CA CYS A 110 -5.17 -2.38 9.21
C CYS A 110 -6.63 -2.66 9.60
N ARG A 111 -7.55 -2.56 8.65
CA ARG A 111 -8.98 -2.89 8.86
C ARG A 111 -9.20 -4.38 9.06
N GLN A 112 -8.52 -5.23 8.28
CA GLN A 112 -8.59 -6.67 8.44
C GLN A 112 -8.08 -7.09 9.82
N LYS A 113 -6.90 -6.60 10.24
CA LYS A 113 -6.36 -6.83 11.60
C LYS A 113 -7.32 -6.41 12.71
N ALA A 114 -7.91 -5.22 12.59
CA ALA A 114 -8.89 -4.73 13.56
C ALA A 114 -10.16 -5.60 13.62
N ALA A 115 -10.58 -6.19 12.49
CA ALA A 115 -11.74 -7.09 12.44
C ALA A 115 -11.46 -8.44 13.11
N HIS A 116 -10.20 -8.89 13.16
CA HIS A 116 -9.78 -10.13 13.82
C HIS A 116 -9.56 -10.00 15.34
N GLY A 117 -9.95 -8.88 15.94
CA GLY A 117 -9.89 -8.67 17.39
C GLY A 117 -8.53 -8.18 17.91
N GLU A 118 -7.60 -7.79 17.03
CA GLU A 118 -6.37 -7.12 17.45
C GLU A 118 -6.65 -5.70 17.97
N THR A 119 -5.69 -5.16 18.74
CA THR A 119 -5.64 -3.85 19.43
C THR A 119 -6.24 -2.64 18.69
N HIS A 120 -6.43 -1.52 19.39
CA HIS A 120 -6.94 -0.28 18.80
C HIS A 120 -6.22 0.13 17.49
N LEU A 121 -6.97 0.70 16.53
CA LEU A 121 -6.48 1.08 15.19
C LEU A 121 -5.16 1.89 15.19
N LYS A 122 -4.96 2.74 16.20
CA LYS A 122 -3.74 3.55 16.37
C LYS A 122 -2.47 2.70 16.56
N ASP A 123 -2.59 1.60 17.32
CA ASP A 123 -1.49 0.70 17.62
C ASP A 123 -1.16 -0.17 16.41
N ILE A 124 -2.20 -0.69 15.74
CA ILE A 124 -2.05 -1.44 14.48
C ILE A 124 -1.35 -0.58 13.43
N LEU A 125 -1.80 0.67 13.25
CA LEU A 125 -1.21 1.58 12.27
C LEU A 125 0.26 1.90 12.59
N ALA A 126 0.58 2.15 13.87
CA ALA A 126 1.96 2.38 14.30
C ALA A 126 2.87 1.16 14.07
N ASN A 127 2.37 -0.04 14.37
CA ASN A 127 3.08 -1.30 14.13
C ASN A 127 3.37 -1.49 12.63
N GLU A 128 2.35 -1.31 11.79
CA GLU A 128 2.46 -1.52 10.35
C GLU A 128 3.39 -0.49 9.69
N LEU A 129 3.34 0.78 10.11
CA LEU A 129 4.26 1.81 9.61
C LEU A 129 5.72 1.53 9.99
N LEU A 130 5.98 1.10 11.23
CA LEU A 130 7.32 0.72 11.66
C LEU A 130 7.84 -0.49 10.88
N ALA A 131 7.04 -1.55 10.75
CA ALA A 131 7.40 -2.74 9.98
C ALA A 131 7.67 -2.39 8.51
N ALA A 132 6.78 -1.62 7.87
CA ALA A 132 6.94 -1.21 6.48
C ALA A 132 8.19 -0.33 6.26
N SER A 133 8.58 0.48 7.25
CA SER A 133 9.83 1.26 7.17
C SER A 133 11.10 0.40 7.13
N GLN A 134 11.01 -0.82 7.66
CA GLN A 134 12.05 -1.85 7.66
C GLN A 134 11.89 -2.87 6.52
N ASN A 135 10.95 -2.64 5.59
CA ASN A 135 10.56 -3.57 4.52
C ASN A 135 9.95 -4.89 5.01
N GLU A 136 9.32 -4.86 6.18
CA GLU A 136 8.62 -5.99 6.77
C GLU A 136 7.12 -5.69 6.90
N GLY A 137 6.34 -6.70 7.28
CA GLY A 137 4.90 -6.59 7.50
C GLY A 137 4.04 -7.02 6.32
N LEU A 138 2.74 -7.11 6.58
CA LEU A 138 1.77 -7.64 5.62
C LEU A 138 1.61 -6.72 4.40
N THR A 139 1.79 -5.41 4.57
CA THR A 139 1.68 -4.47 3.45
C THR A 139 2.78 -4.68 2.41
N ILE A 140 4.00 -4.98 2.87
CA ILE A 140 5.12 -5.28 1.97
C ILE A 140 4.93 -6.65 1.32
N GLN A 141 4.43 -7.65 2.05
CA GLN A 141 4.09 -8.95 1.49
C GLN A 141 3.04 -8.82 0.37
N ALA A 142 1.96 -8.06 0.60
CA ALA A 142 0.94 -7.81 -0.43
C ALA A 142 1.51 -7.13 -1.69
N LYS A 143 2.44 -6.17 -1.53
CA LYS A 143 3.19 -5.58 -2.65
C LYS A 143 4.00 -6.64 -3.41
N GLN A 144 4.73 -7.49 -2.69
CA GLN A 144 5.55 -8.54 -3.29
C GLN A 144 4.70 -9.59 -4.01
N GLU A 145 3.57 -9.98 -3.44
CA GLU A 145 2.59 -10.86 -4.08
C GLU A 145 2.08 -10.27 -5.39
N LEU A 146 1.71 -8.99 -5.39
CA LEU A 146 1.29 -8.30 -6.61
C LEU A 146 2.39 -8.33 -7.68
N HIS A 147 3.66 -8.14 -7.30
CA HIS A 147 4.79 -8.21 -8.24
C HIS A 147 4.98 -9.61 -8.80
N LYS A 148 4.89 -10.65 -7.95
CA LYS A 148 4.94 -12.05 -8.40
C LYS A 148 3.81 -12.37 -9.38
N THR A 149 2.59 -11.90 -9.11
CA THR A 149 1.46 -12.10 -10.05
C THR A 149 1.66 -11.32 -11.35
N CYS A 150 2.24 -10.12 -11.30
CA CYS A 150 2.59 -9.37 -12.51
C CYS A 150 3.67 -10.07 -13.33
N GLU A 151 4.67 -10.67 -12.68
CA GLU A 151 5.74 -11.43 -13.33
C GLU A 151 5.21 -12.70 -13.99
N ALA A 152 4.35 -13.46 -13.31
CA ALA A 152 3.68 -14.64 -13.87
C ALA A 152 2.87 -14.30 -15.14
N ASN A 153 2.25 -13.12 -15.17
CA ASN A 153 1.46 -12.63 -16.30
C ASN A 153 2.26 -11.80 -17.32
N ARG A 154 3.60 -11.79 -17.23
CA ARG A 154 4.46 -11.02 -18.15
C ARG A 154 4.22 -11.37 -19.61
N ALA A 155 3.88 -12.62 -19.91
CA ALA A 155 3.58 -13.09 -21.25
C ALA A 155 2.40 -12.36 -21.89
N TYR A 156 1.49 -11.77 -21.11
CA TYR A 156 0.33 -11.02 -21.62
C TYR A 156 0.62 -9.53 -21.88
N ALA A 157 1.86 -9.07 -21.70
CA ALA A 157 2.22 -7.66 -21.91
C ALA A 157 2.01 -7.19 -23.36
N HIS A 158 1.97 -8.09 -24.34
CA HIS A 158 1.62 -7.76 -25.73
C HIS A 158 0.16 -7.34 -25.89
N TYR A 159 -0.73 -7.70 -24.96
CA TYR A 159 -2.13 -7.28 -24.98
C TYR A 159 -2.36 -5.81 -24.60
N ARG A 160 -1.28 -5.06 -24.31
CA ARG A 160 -1.33 -3.60 -24.11
C ARG A 160 -1.56 -2.82 -25.41
N SER A 161 -1.24 -3.42 -26.58
CA SER A 161 -1.33 -2.81 -27.91
C SER A 161 -2.77 -2.60 -28.37
#